data_AF-A0A3B8LE53-F1
#
_entry.id   AF-A0A3B8LE53-F1
#
_cell.length_a   1.000
_cell.length_b   1.000
_cell.length_c   1.000
_cell.angle_alpha   90.00
_cell.angle_beta   90.00
_cell.angle_gamma   90.00
#
_symmetry.space_group_name_H-M   'P 1'
#
loop_
_entity.id
_entity.type
_entity.pdbx_description
1 polymer ?
#
loop_
_entity_poly.entity_id
_entity_poly.type
_entity_poly.pdbx_seq_one_letter_code
_entity_poly.pdbx_strand_id
1 'polypeptide(L)'
;MTLHPLVREFAEAFIDSPEDERALFAPPATEEELEAFRVALGLELPACFYDLYRWHNGSYLDGYFHRPLFDGEHLLSLEGILGSKEAFDVNEREGSFDTWEPGGWWHLGWVPFMEIDSWFVVVIDTFGSYGGKPGQIIAFDYKSASDRAIRHPSFEDWLRCMIVYRKQGWISYVEGEEDDLYERFGSGVWDTKDSLLTSISPGYPKNVELWRYRKKEAPPNPHFHDAVASIRADERDKLRTLVLSGKVSPSEQDPYQETMPALLNIAMRAGKWELGLFLLEQGADPTLTNVYGEDASRALLEGLRHTQERSEAIYRILTLLCQQDAVEWHGFVEYSIEKPDLTLLTFCMMCGFDIRQSMRWLPEKNFLHHAVERRAEAGVISWLLDLGVDTTQKDSEGMTPKERFLELNDWFLSLQFRDHVAVQSFKVLLEKFEAYEQQ
;
A
#
# COMPACT_ATOMS: atom_id res chain seq x y z
N MET A 1 -22.82 -4.40 -12.24
CA MET A 1 -22.05 -5.45 -11.52
C MET A 1 -22.85 -5.93 -10.32
N THR A 2 -22.59 -7.14 -9.85
CA THR A 2 -23.28 -7.68 -8.65
C THR A 2 -22.38 -7.46 -7.44
N LEU A 3 -22.85 -6.77 -6.41
CA LEU A 3 -22.10 -6.54 -5.16
C LEU A 3 -21.66 -7.88 -4.53
N HIS A 4 -20.47 -7.86 -3.92
CA HIS A 4 -19.93 -8.94 -3.11
C HIS A 4 -20.99 -9.43 -2.09
N PRO A 5 -21.12 -10.76 -1.88
CA PRO A 5 -22.18 -11.31 -1.02
C PRO A 5 -22.22 -10.71 0.39
N LEU A 6 -21.06 -10.44 1.00
CA LEU A 6 -20.99 -9.83 2.33
C LEU A 6 -21.51 -8.40 2.35
N VAL A 7 -21.22 -7.60 1.32
CA VAL A 7 -21.72 -6.22 1.23
C VAL A 7 -23.23 -6.22 1.09
N ARG A 8 -23.77 -7.15 0.29
CA ARG A 8 -25.23 -7.32 0.17
C ARG A 8 -25.87 -7.72 1.50
N GLU A 9 -25.31 -8.70 2.19
CA GLU A 9 -25.80 -9.14 3.49
C GLU A 9 -25.73 -8.01 4.53
N PHE A 10 -24.66 -7.22 4.50
CA PHE A 10 -24.53 -6.05 5.35
C PHE A 10 -25.60 -5.00 5.02
N ALA A 11 -25.78 -4.65 3.75
CA ALA A 11 -26.83 -3.72 3.32
C ALA A 11 -28.24 -4.20 3.70
N GLU A 12 -28.51 -5.50 3.55
CA GLU A 12 -29.77 -6.13 3.96
C GLU A 12 -30.03 -5.98 5.47
N ALA A 13 -28.98 -5.98 6.30
CA ALA A 13 -29.10 -5.78 7.74
C ALA A 13 -29.50 -4.33 8.15
N PHE A 14 -29.53 -3.39 7.19
CA PHE A 14 -29.97 -1.99 7.39
C PHE A 14 -31.23 -1.62 6.59
N ILE A 15 -31.84 -2.54 5.83
CA ILE A 15 -33.05 -2.24 5.04
C ILE A 15 -34.20 -1.73 5.92
N ASP A 16 -34.38 -2.34 7.09
CA ASP A 16 -35.44 -2.01 8.04
C ASP A 16 -35.00 -0.97 9.10
N SER A 17 -33.83 -0.34 8.92
CA SER A 17 -33.33 0.70 9.81
C SER A 17 -34.19 1.98 9.76
N PRO A 18 -34.35 2.68 10.90
CA PRO A 18 -34.87 4.04 10.94
C PRO A 18 -34.13 4.99 9.96
N GLU A 19 -34.80 6.04 9.51
CA GLU A 19 -34.25 6.98 8.50
C GLU A 19 -32.99 7.70 8.98
N ASP A 20 -32.96 8.08 10.24
CA ASP A 20 -31.84 8.64 11.00
C ASP A 20 -30.63 7.71 11.03
N GLU A 21 -30.83 6.40 11.22
CA GLU A 21 -29.75 5.41 11.16
C GLU A 21 -29.23 5.20 9.73
N ARG A 22 -30.13 5.22 8.73
CA ARG A 22 -29.73 5.17 7.31
C ARG A 22 -29.00 6.43 6.85
N ALA A 23 -29.31 7.58 7.46
CA ALA A 23 -28.63 8.85 7.21
C ALA A 23 -27.20 8.91 7.77
N LEU A 24 -26.76 7.90 8.54
CA LEU A 24 -25.37 7.77 8.98
C LEU A 24 -24.41 7.43 7.86
N PHE A 25 -24.90 6.94 6.73
CA PHE A 25 -24.08 6.60 5.58
C PHE A 25 -24.07 7.73 4.55
N ALA A 26 -22.88 8.07 4.05
CA ALA A 26 -22.75 8.99 2.93
C ALA A 26 -23.32 8.36 1.64
N PRO A 27 -23.72 9.14 0.63
CA PRO A 27 -24.15 8.58 -0.65
C PRO A 27 -23.16 7.57 -1.24
N PRO A 28 -23.62 6.59 -2.06
CA PRO A 28 -22.75 5.67 -2.77
C PRO A 28 -21.66 6.39 -3.57
N ALA A 29 -20.44 5.85 -3.59
CA ALA A 29 -19.39 6.34 -4.48
C ALA A 29 -19.71 5.98 -5.93
N THR A 30 -19.40 6.87 -6.87
CA THR A 30 -19.52 6.57 -8.30
C THR A 30 -18.35 5.71 -8.78
N GLU A 31 -18.47 5.05 -9.94
CA GLU A 31 -17.36 4.26 -10.49
C GLU A 31 -16.17 5.16 -10.86
N GLU A 32 -16.43 6.41 -11.28
CA GLU A 32 -15.40 7.41 -11.55
C GLU A 32 -14.65 7.82 -10.26
N GLU A 33 -15.37 8.00 -9.15
CA GLU A 33 -14.75 8.29 -7.84
C GLU A 33 -13.90 7.10 -7.35
N LEU A 34 -14.39 5.87 -7.54
CA LEU A 34 -13.67 4.66 -7.18
C LEU A 34 -12.42 4.45 -8.04
N GLU A 35 -12.50 4.75 -9.33
CA GLU A 35 -11.35 4.69 -10.23
C GLU A 35 -10.30 5.73 -9.86
N ALA A 36 -10.71 6.99 -9.69
CA ALA A 36 -9.83 8.06 -9.27
C ALA A 36 -9.13 7.71 -7.93
N PHE A 37 -9.87 7.12 -7.00
CA PHE A 37 -9.33 6.62 -5.74
C PHE A 37 -8.28 5.52 -5.95
N ARG A 38 -8.54 4.50 -6.79
CA ARG A 38 -7.57 3.43 -7.06
C ARG A 38 -6.27 3.98 -7.65
N VAL A 39 -6.38 4.87 -8.63
CA VAL A 39 -5.23 5.50 -9.30
C VAL A 39 -4.40 6.33 -8.32
N ALA A 40 -5.07 7.12 -7.48
CA ALA A 40 -4.42 7.96 -6.49
C ALA A 40 -3.75 7.13 -5.38
N LEU A 41 -4.42 6.07 -4.92
CA LEU A 41 -3.92 5.22 -3.85
C LEU A 41 -2.69 4.42 -4.29
N GLY A 42 -2.68 3.89 -5.52
CA GLY A 42 -1.57 3.10 -6.06
C GLY A 42 -1.29 1.80 -5.29
N LEU A 43 -2.26 1.29 -4.53
CA LEU A 43 -2.16 0.04 -3.77
C LEU A 43 -3.36 -0.86 -4.06
N GLU A 44 -3.15 -2.17 -3.97
CA GLU A 44 -4.20 -3.18 -4.14
C GLU A 44 -5.02 -3.32 -2.86
N LEU A 45 -6.34 -3.08 -2.94
CA LEU A 45 -7.29 -3.35 -1.86
C LEU A 45 -8.22 -4.52 -2.23
N PRO A 46 -8.81 -5.22 -1.24
CA PRO A 46 -9.75 -6.31 -1.49
C PRO A 46 -10.96 -5.85 -2.33
N ALA A 47 -11.45 -6.67 -3.26
CA ALA A 47 -12.63 -6.33 -4.07
C ALA A 47 -13.86 -5.99 -3.21
N CYS A 48 -14.00 -6.67 -2.06
CA CYS A 48 -15.06 -6.42 -1.08
C CYS A 48 -15.01 -5.00 -0.49
N PHE A 49 -13.84 -4.36 -0.43
CA PHE A 49 -13.69 -2.96 -0.02
C PHE A 49 -14.39 -2.03 -0.99
N TYR A 50 -14.08 -2.13 -2.28
CA TYR A 50 -14.69 -1.27 -3.29
C TYR A 50 -16.20 -1.47 -3.40
N ASP A 51 -16.68 -2.70 -3.24
CA ASP A 51 -18.12 -2.96 -3.21
C ASP A 51 -18.81 -2.32 -2.01
N LEU A 52 -18.15 -2.22 -0.85
CA LEU A 52 -18.69 -1.48 0.30
C LEU A 52 -18.85 0.01 -0.03
N TYR A 53 -17.85 0.61 -0.70
CA TYR A 53 -17.90 2.02 -1.09
C TYR A 53 -18.86 2.30 -2.26
N ARG A 54 -19.08 1.32 -3.15
CA ARG A 54 -20.18 1.33 -4.14
C ARG A 54 -21.56 1.33 -3.48
N TRP A 55 -21.66 0.84 -2.24
CA TRP A 55 -22.90 0.93 -1.49
C TRP A 55 -23.01 2.26 -0.76
N HIS A 56 -21.98 2.69 -0.03
CA HIS A 56 -21.92 4.00 0.63
C HIS A 56 -20.47 4.49 0.79
N ASN A 57 -20.22 5.77 0.47
CA ASN A 57 -18.88 6.39 0.51
C ASN A 57 -18.47 6.79 1.94
N GLY A 58 -18.44 5.82 2.85
CA GLY A 58 -18.15 6.03 4.28
C GLY A 58 -19.34 6.57 5.08
N SER A 59 -19.04 7.09 6.27
CA SER A 59 -20.02 7.68 7.18
C SER A 59 -20.33 9.14 6.80
N TYR A 60 -21.57 9.58 7.04
CA TYR A 60 -22.00 10.95 6.79
C TYR A 60 -21.35 11.92 7.77
N LEU A 61 -20.86 13.05 7.26
CA LEU A 61 -20.29 14.15 8.02
C LEU A 61 -21.34 15.26 8.20
N ASP A 62 -21.71 15.55 9.44
CA ASP A 62 -22.57 16.69 9.79
C ASP A 62 -21.75 17.79 10.49
N GLY A 63 -21.06 18.62 9.69
CA GLY A 63 -20.20 19.68 10.20
C GLY A 63 -18.87 19.16 10.78
N TYR A 64 -18.53 19.57 12.00
CA TYR A 64 -17.26 19.19 12.68
C TYR A 64 -17.37 17.91 13.51
N PHE A 65 -18.56 17.33 13.64
CA PHE A 65 -18.79 16.14 14.45
C PHE A 65 -19.12 14.98 13.53
N HIS A 66 -18.29 13.94 13.59
CA HIS A 66 -18.56 12.70 12.91
C HIS A 66 -19.71 12.00 13.64
N ARG A 67 -20.73 11.50 12.92
CA ARG A 67 -21.72 10.60 13.53
C ARG A 67 -21.12 9.19 13.52
N PRO A 68 -20.88 8.56 14.69
CA PRO A 68 -20.28 7.24 14.73
C PRO A 68 -21.23 6.25 14.11
N LEU A 69 -20.68 5.44 13.21
CA LEU A 69 -21.40 4.32 12.65
C LEU A 69 -21.52 3.22 13.71
N PHE A 70 -20.46 3.03 14.51
CA PHE A 70 -20.39 2.03 15.57
C PHE A 70 -19.57 2.57 16.76
N ASP A 71 -20.15 2.89 17.92
CA ASP A 71 -19.36 3.03 19.17
C ASP A 71 -18.05 3.85 19.03
N GLY A 72 -18.13 5.05 18.44
CA GLY A 72 -16.97 5.91 18.17
C GLY A 72 -16.19 5.62 16.88
N GLU A 73 -16.56 4.58 16.14
CA GLU A 73 -15.97 4.18 14.85
C GLU A 73 -16.67 4.87 13.67
N HIS A 74 -15.88 5.48 12.79
CA HIS A 74 -16.34 6.22 11.62
C HIS A 74 -15.67 5.70 10.36
N LEU A 75 -16.46 5.27 9.37
CA LEU A 75 -15.90 4.93 8.06
C LEU A 75 -15.51 6.22 7.35
N LEU A 76 -14.25 6.30 6.94
CA LEU A 76 -13.75 7.43 6.16
C LEU A 76 -14.35 7.37 4.76
N SER A 77 -14.65 8.54 4.17
CA SER A 77 -14.93 8.62 2.73
C SER A 77 -13.66 8.33 1.92
N LEU A 78 -13.78 8.01 0.63
CA LEU A 78 -12.62 7.81 -0.26
C LEU A 78 -11.66 9.01 -0.24
N GLU A 79 -12.20 10.23 -0.22
CA GLU A 79 -11.41 11.46 -0.06
C GLU A 79 -10.71 11.53 1.30
N GLY A 80 -11.43 11.21 2.39
CA GLY A 80 -10.87 11.17 3.74
C GLY A 80 -9.74 10.14 3.87
N ILE A 81 -9.88 8.98 3.22
CA ILE A 81 -8.83 7.95 3.17
C ILE A 81 -7.56 8.50 2.51
N LEU A 82 -7.68 9.11 1.32
CA LEU A 82 -6.53 9.67 0.61
C LEU A 82 -5.89 10.81 1.40
N GLY A 83 -6.70 11.69 2.00
CA GLY A 83 -6.23 12.80 2.83
C GLY A 83 -5.46 12.31 4.06
N SER A 84 -6.04 11.39 4.83
CA SER A 84 -5.38 10.82 6.01
C SER A 84 -4.13 10.03 5.62
N LYS A 85 -4.18 9.23 4.55
CA LYS A 85 -3.02 8.50 4.05
C LYS A 85 -1.88 9.44 3.67
N GLU A 86 -2.14 10.46 2.87
CA GLU A 86 -1.09 11.41 2.46
C GLU A 86 -0.51 12.13 3.67
N ALA A 87 -1.33 12.54 4.63
CA ALA A 87 -0.86 13.15 5.87
C ALA A 87 0.08 12.22 6.67
N PHE A 88 -0.25 10.94 6.81
CA PHE A 88 0.61 9.97 7.48
C PHE A 88 1.88 9.65 6.66
N ASP A 89 1.75 9.44 5.35
CA ASP A 89 2.86 9.16 4.45
C ASP A 89 3.87 10.33 4.40
N VAL A 90 3.40 11.59 4.40
CA VAL A 90 4.27 12.78 4.47
C VAL A 90 5.00 12.84 5.79
N ASN A 91 4.31 12.63 6.92
CA ASN A 91 4.96 12.62 8.23
C ASN A 91 6.05 11.55 8.34
N GLU A 92 5.82 10.38 7.73
CA GLU A 92 6.80 9.31 7.66
C GLU A 92 8.00 9.70 6.77
N ARG A 93 7.76 10.24 5.56
CA ARG A 93 8.82 10.65 4.62
C ARG A 93 9.65 11.83 5.14
N GLU A 94 9.04 12.77 5.84
CA GLU A 94 9.70 13.95 6.42
C GLU A 94 10.42 13.63 7.74
N GLY A 95 10.19 12.44 8.31
CA GLY A 95 10.74 12.07 9.60
C GLY A 95 10.20 12.93 10.73
N SER A 96 8.92 13.35 10.66
CA SER A 96 8.24 14.13 11.71
C SER A 96 8.28 13.43 13.08
N PHE A 97 8.49 12.12 13.06
CA PHE A 97 8.63 11.26 14.23
C PHE A 97 10.04 10.63 14.28
N ASP A 98 11.06 11.47 14.36
CA ASP A 98 12.50 11.10 14.36
C ASP A 98 12.94 10.13 15.49
N THR A 99 12.10 9.96 16.51
CA THR A 99 12.27 8.96 17.56
C THR A 99 11.99 7.52 17.10
N TRP A 100 11.32 7.35 15.97
CA TRP A 100 11.02 6.06 15.34
C TRP A 100 11.96 5.82 14.16
N GLU A 101 12.24 4.55 13.89
CA GLU A 101 12.92 4.16 12.65
C GLU A 101 12.01 4.43 11.43
N PRO A 102 12.55 4.61 10.22
CA PRO A 102 11.74 4.66 9.01
C PRO A 102 10.89 3.39 8.84
N GLY A 103 9.60 3.57 8.56
CA GLY A 103 8.56 2.54 8.58
C GLY A 103 8.08 2.17 9.99
N GLY A 104 8.79 2.66 11.02
CA GLY A 104 8.63 2.36 12.43
C GLY A 104 7.33 2.90 12.98
N TRP A 105 7.05 4.18 12.77
CA TRP A 105 5.83 4.87 13.23
C TRP A 105 4.63 4.57 12.33
N TRP A 106 4.78 4.76 11.02
CA TRP A 106 3.76 4.49 10.02
C TRP A 106 4.34 3.68 8.86
N HIS A 107 3.53 2.80 8.27
CA HIS A 107 3.93 2.01 7.12
C HIS A 107 3.21 2.50 5.86
N LEU A 108 3.95 2.77 4.77
CA LEU A 108 3.39 3.28 3.51
C LEU A 108 2.39 2.32 2.85
N GLY A 109 2.42 1.05 3.22
CA GLY A 109 1.46 0.03 2.80
C GLY A 109 0.15 0.00 3.60
N TRP A 110 0.01 0.83 4.63
CA TRP A 110 -1.22 0.94 5.40
C TRP A 110 -2.16 1.95 4.76
N VAL A 111 -3.41 1.52 4.62
CA VAL A 111 -4.48 2.34 4.03
C VAL A 111 -5.55 2.57 5.10
N PRO A 112 -5.65 3.76 5.69
CA PRO A 112 -6.69 4.06 6.67
C PRO A 112 -8.05 3.92 6.00
N PHE A 113 -9.04 3.38 6.70
CA PHE A 113 -10.42 3.33 6.19
C PHE A 113 -11.46 3.63 7.26
N MET A 114 -11.05 3.62 8.53
CA MET A 114 -11.92 3.88 9.66
C MET A 114 -11.14 4.57 10.78
N GLU A 115 -11.75 5.54 11.43
CA GLU A 115 -11.22 6.17 12.65
C GLU A 115 -12.00 5.68 13.85
N ILE A 116 -11.32 5.48 14.98
CA ILE A 116 -11.93 5.09 16.26
C ILE A 116 -11.56 6.16 17.27
N ASP A 117 -12.54 6.97 17.66
CA ASP A 117 -12.37 8.08 18.60
C ASP A 117 -11.20 9.02 18.24
N SER A 118 -10.80 9.86 19.18
CA SER A 118 -9.52 10.56 19.06
C SER A 118 -8.39 9.55 19.26
N TRP A 119 -7.41 9.51 18.35
CA TRP A 119 -6.11 8.83 18.44
C TRP A 119 -5.96 7.43 17.82
N PHE A 120 -7.03 6.74 17.43
CA PHE A 120 -6.92 5.46 16.73
C PHE A 120 -7.40 5.53 15.29
N VAL A 121 -6.64 4.88 14.42
CA VAL A 121 -7.05 4.63 13.04
C VAL A 121 -6.99 3.12 12.78
N VAL A 122 -7.95 2.63 12.00
CA VAL A 122 -7.96 1.27 11.49
C VAL A 122 -7.57 1.31 10.02
N VAL A 123 -6.59 0.47 9.71
CA VAL A 123 -5.95 0.41 8.40
C VAL A 123 -6.11 -0.97 7.78
N ILE A 124 -6.22 -1.01 6.45
CA ILE A 124 -5.95 -2.20 5.65
C ILE A 124 -4.46 -2.25 5.42
N ASP A 125 -3.82 -3.33 5.86
CA ASP A 125 -2.40 -3.55 5.66
C ASP A 125 -2.16 -4.38 4.40
N THR A 126 -1.64 -3.72 3.37
CA THR A 126 -1.42 -4.34 2.06
C THR A 126 -0.14 -5.18 1.97
N PHE A 127 0.67 -5.25 3.05
CA PHE A 127 1.96 -5.92 3.05
C PHE A 127 2.03 -7.15 3.97
N GLY A 128 1.13 -7.26 4.97
CA GLY A 128 1.17 -8.36 5.93
C GLY A 128 2.20 -8.13 7.05
N SER A 129 2.20 -6.92 7.59
CA SER A 129 2.91 -6.50 8.78
C SER A 129 2.69 -7.47 9.96
N TYR A 130 3.70 -7.53 10.83
CA TYR A 130 3.76 -8.27 12.08
C TYR A 130 3.56 -9.78 11.95
N GLY A 131 4.08 -10.37 10.86
CA GLY A 131 3.90 -11.79 10.53
C GLY A 131 2.47 -12.13 10.12
N GLY A 132 1.72 -11.10 9.71
CA GLY A 132 0.36 -11.19 9.21
C GLY A 132 0.30 -11.57 7.74
N LYS A 133 -0.81 -11.20 7.08
CA LYS A 133 -1.00 -11.40 5.64
C LYS A 133 -1.50 -10.11 4.99
N PRO A 134 -1.13 -9.84 3.72
CA PRO A 134 -1.75 -8.76 2.94
C PRO A 134 -3.28 -8.80 3.01
N GLY A 135 -3.89 -7.62 3.20
CA GLY A 135 -5.34 -7.45 3.33
C GLY A 135 -5.88 -7.56 4.77
N GLN A 136 -5.02 -7.81 5.76
CA GLN A 136 -5.43 -7.83 7.17
C GLN A 136 -5.78 -6.43 7.69
N ILE A 137 -6.50 -6.39 8.81
CA ILE A 137 -6.99 -5.17 9.44
C ILE A 137 -6.23 -4.90 10.72
N ILE A 138 -5.57 -3.74 10.80
CA ILE A 138 -4.77 -3.32 11.94
C ILE A 138 -5.41 -2.10 12.60
N ALA A 139 -5.59 -2.12 13.91
CA ALA A 139 -5.85 -0.92 14.69
C ALA A 139 -4.51 -0.32 15.13
N PHE A 140 -4.33 0.98 14.94
CA PHE A 140 -3.10 1.72 15.19
C PHE A 140 -3.39 2.99 16.01
N ASP A 141 -2.77 3.10 17.18
CA ASP A 141 -2.70 4.35 17.95
C ASP A 141 -1.64 5.27 17.32
N TYR A 142 -2.06 6.27 16.55
CA TYR A 142 -1.11 7.17 15.89
C TYR A 142 -0.52 8.24 16.84
N LYS A 143 -1.04 8.37 18.06
CA LYS A 143 -0.53 9.32 19.07
C LYS A 143 0.66 8.75 19.83
N SER A 144 0.56 7.51 20.28
CA SER A 144 1.65 6.84 21.01
C SER A 144 2.52 5.98 20.10
N ALA A 145 1.95 5.47 19.01
CA ALA A 145 2.51 4.46 18.12
C ALA A 145 2.94 3.15 18.80
N SER A 146 2.68 2.98 20.10
CA SER A 146 3.02 1.76 20.84
C SER A 146 1.96 0.68 20.73
N ASP A 147 0.70 1.07 20.55
CA ASP A 147 -0.42 0.14 20.55
C ASP A 147 -0.86 -0.17 19.12
N ARG A 148 -0.66 -1.45 18.76
CA ARG A 148 -1.03 -2.03 17.47
C ARG A 148 -1.67 -3.38 17.71
N ALA A 149 -2.76 -3.65 17.01
CA ALA A 149 -3.38 -4.97 17.05
C ALA A 149 -3.87 -5.35 15.65
N ILE A 150 -3.51 -6.55 15.19
CA ILE A 150 -4.19 -7.14 14.04
C ILE A 150 -5.58 -7.54 14.54
N ARG A 151 -6.60 -6.75 14.19
CA ARG A 151 -7.99 -6.95 14.60
C ARG A 151 -8.65 -8.07 13.81
N HIS A 152 -8.38 -8.14 12.50
CA HIS A 152 -8.96 -9.16 11.62
C HIS A 152 -7.95 -9.68 10.60
N PRO A 153 -8.04 -10.96 10.20
CA PRO A 153 -7.16 -11.55 9.19
C PRO A 153 -7.42 -11.04 7.76
N SER A 154 -8.58 -10.45 7.48
CA SER A 154 -8.95 -9.87 6.19
C SER A 154 -10.04 -8.80 6.34
N PHE A 155 -10.23 -7.98 5.30
CA PHE A 155 -11.34 -7.02 5.24
C PHE A 155 -12.71 -7.73 5.25
N GLU A 156 -12.82 -8.88 4.59
CA GLU A 156 -14.02 -9.72 4.59
C GLU A 156 -14.37 -10.23 6.00
N ASP A 157 -13.36 -10.61 6.79
CA ASP A 157 -13.57 -11.06 8.18
C ASP A 157 -13.97 -9.90 9.10
N TRP A 158 -13.47 -8.69 8.85
CA TRP A 158 -13.98 -7.48 9.51
C TRP A 158 -15.45 -7.25 9.16
N LEU A 159 -15.82 -7.30 7.87
CA LEU A 159 -17.20 -7.06 7.44
C LEU A 159 -18.17 -8.12 7.97
N ARG A 160 -17.75 -9.41 8.04
CA ARG A 160 -18.51 -10.47 8.72
C ARG A 160 -18.77 -10.13 10.19
N CYS A 161 -17.75 -9.61 10.88
CA CYS A 161 -17.90 -9.19 12.27
C CYS A 161 -18.96 -8.08 12.39
N MET A 162 -18.90 -7.08 11.51
CA MET A 162 -19.89 -5.98 11.48
C MET A 162 -21.31 -6.50 11.22
N ILE A 163 -21.50 -7.43 10.29
CA ILE A 163 -22.81 -8.06 10.03
C ILE A 163 -23.36 -8.73 11.31
N VAL A 164 -22.52 -9.48 12.02
CA VAL A 164 -22.95 -10.15 13.25
C VAL A 164 -23.26 -9.14 14.36
N TYR A 165 -22.43 -8.10 14.53
CA TYR A 165 -22.71 -7.01 15.46
C TYR A 165 -24.08 -6.37 15.17
N ARG A 166 -24.39 -6.11 13.90
CA ARG A 166 -25.68 -5.52 13.51
C ARG A 166 -26.83 -6.45 13.83
N LYS A 167 -26.74 -7.73 13.45
CA LYS A 167 -27.79 -8.73 13.68
C LYS A 167 -28.08 -8.99 15.15
N GLN A 168 -27.10 -8.78 16.02
CA GLN A 168 -27.24 -8.90 17.47
C GLN A 168 -27.66 -7.59 18.16
N GLY A 169 -27.82 -6.50 17.41
CA GLY A 169 -28.25 -5.19 17.93
C GLY A 169 -27.15 -4.39 18.63
N TRP A 170 -25.88 -4.74 18.42
CA TRP A 170 -24.73 -3.95 18.92
C TRP A 170 -24.46 -2.71 18.08
N ILE A 171 -24.98 -2.69 16.86
CA ILE A 171 -24.98 -1.52 16.01
C ILE A 171 -26.39 -0.94 16.11
N SER A 172 -26.53 0.15 16.84
CA SER A 172 -27.75 0.94 16.91
C SER A 172 -27.40 2.41 17.03
N TYR A 173 -28.02 3.27 16.22
CA TYR A 173 -28.04 4.69 16.50
C TYR A 173 -28.71 4.95 17.85
N VAL A 174 -27.99 5.57 18.79
CA VAL A 174 -28.57 6.04 20.05
C VAL A 174 -28.56 7.55 20.00
N GLU A 175 -29.74 8.14 19.87
CA GLU A 175 -29.93 9.57 20.03
C GLU A 175 -29.84 9.88 21.54
N GLY A 176 -28.64 10.26 22.03
CA GLY A 176 -28.37 10.48 23.46
C GLY A 176 -26.93 10.94 23.74
N GLU A 177 -26.68 11.50 24.94
CA GLU A 177 -25.33 11.85 25.39
C GLU A 177 -24.48 10.57 25.56
N GLU A 178 -23.16 10.66 25.39
CA GLU A 178 -22.19 9.55 25.45
C GLU A 178 -22.37 8.63 26.69
N ASP A 179 -22.87 9.20 27.79
CA ASP A 179 -23.20 8.52 29.04
C ASP A 179 -24.28 7.43 28.88
N ASP A 180 -25.23 7.57 27.94
CA ASP A 180 -26.33 6.61 27.72
C ASP A 180 -25.82 5.28 27.10
N LEU A 181 -24.74 5.32 26.32
CA LEU A 181 -24.12 4.11 25.74
C LEU A 181 -23.38 3.29 26.81
N TYR A 182 -22.65 3.97 27.69
CA TYR A 182 -21.98 3.35 28.83
C TYR A 182 -22.98 2.70 29.81
N GLU A 183 -24.13 3.34 30.06
CA GLU A 183 -25.19 2.77 30.90
C GLU A 183 -25.90 1.56 30.25
N ARG A 184 -26.13 1.60 28.93
CA ARG A 184 -26.90 0.57 28.22
C ARG A 184 -26.16 -0.75 28.07
N PHE A 185 -24.84 -0.71 27.96
CA PHE A 185 -24.04 -1.90 27.70
C PHE A 185 -23.00 -2.23 28.82
N GLY A 186 -22.78 -1.33 29.77
CA GLY A 186 -21.94 -1.54 30.96
C GLY A 186 -20.44 -1.62 30.69
N SER A 187 -19.61 -1.84 31.72
CA SER A 187 -18.14 -1.95 31.56
C SER A 187 -17.66 -3.25 30.89
N GLY A 188 -18.57 -4.17 30.52
CA GLY A 188 -18.28 -5.47 29.91
C GLY A 188 -18.41 -5.53 28.38
N VAL A 189 -18.65 -4.40 27.71
CA VAL A 189 -18.83 -4.33 26.25
C VAL A 189 -17.60 -4.80 25.50
N TRP A 190 -16.43 -4.35 25.94
CA TRP A 190 -15.17 -4.70 25.32
C TRP A 190 -14.89 -6.20 25.41
N ASP A 191 -15.15 -6.81 26.57
CA ASP A 191 -15.04 -8.27 26.76
C ASP A 191 -16.01 -9.04 25.84
N THR A 192 -17.18 -8.45 25.55
CA THR A 192 -18.22 -9.08 24.70
C THR A 192 -17.91 -8.93 23.21
N LYS A 193 -17.43 -7.75 22.77
CA LYS A 193 -16.93 -7.51 21.40
C LYS A 193 -15.72 -8.41 21.11
N ASP A 194 -14.75 -8.48 22.01
CA ASP A 194 -13.58 -9.35 21.85
C ASP A 194 -13.96 -10.84 21.88
N SER A 195 -14.94 -11.23 22.70
CA SER A 195 -15.47 -12.60 22.69
C SER A 195 -16.13 -12.96 21.35
N LEU A 196 -16.94 -12.04 20.80
CA LEU A 196 -17.59 -12.26 19.51
C LEU A 196 -16.57 -12.27 18.37
N LEU A 197 -15.61 -11.34 18.39
CA LEU A 197 -14.49 -11.31 17.47
C LEU A 197 -13.72 -12.64 17.49
N THR A 198 -13.41 -13.15 18.68
CA THR A 198 -12.75 -14.47 18.85
C THR A 198 -13.59 -15.60 18.27
N SER A 199 -14.92 -15.53 18.36
CA SER A 199 -15.81 -16.56 17.82
C SER A 199 -15.87 -16.55 16.28
N ILE A 200 -15.78 -15.37 15.66
CA ILE A 200 -15.84 -15.18 14.20
C ILE A 200 -14.45 -15.38 13.57
N SER A 201 -13.41 -14.92 14.26
CA SER A 201 -12.01 -14.98 13.84
C SER A 201 -11.16 -15.57 14.98
N PRO A 202 -11.14 -16.91 15.15
CA PRO A 202 -10.36 -17.55 16.20
C PRO A 202 -8.89 -17.14 16.16
N GLY A 203 -8.38 -16.69 17.30
CA GLY A 203 -7.01 -16.19 17.45
C GLY A 203 -6.83 -14.70 17.16
N TYR A 204 -7.92 -13.93 17.07
CA TYR A 204 -7.94 -12.47 16.95
C TYR A 204 -8.76 -11.84 18.10
N PRO A 205 -8.42 -10.61 18.54
CA PRO A 205 -7.36 -9.76 18.03
C PRO A 205 -5.96 -10.27 18.42
N LYS A 206 -4.96 -10.04 17.57
CA LYS A 206 -3.55 -10.30 17.87
C LYS A 206 -2.88 -8.99 18.25
N ASN A 207 -2.63 -8.80 19.54
CA ASN A 207 -1.81 -7.67 19.99
C ASN A 207 -0.41 -7.81 19.39
N VAL A 208 0.00 -6.76 18.69
CA VAL A 208 1.35 -6.64 18.16
C VAL A 208 2.22 -6.24 19.33
N GLU A 209 2.82 -7.24 19.96
CA GLU A 209 3.85 -6.97 20.95
C GLU A 209 5.13 -6.52 20.21
N LEU A 210 5.24 -5.22 19.92
CA LEU A 210 6.51 -4.61 19.45
C LEU A 210 7.67 -5.01 20.39
N TRP A 211 7.36 -5.17 21.68
CA TRP A 211 8.28 -5.65 22.72
C TRP A 211 8.66 -7.15 22.65
N ARG A 212 7.87 -8.02 21.99
CA ARG A 212 8.24 -9.43 21.77
C ARG A 212 9.33 -9.59 20.72
N TYR A 213 9.42 -8.66 19.77
CA TYR A 213 10.57 -8.61 18.86
C TYR A 213 11.86 -8.21 19.60
N ARG A 214 11.77 -7.27 20.57
CA ARG A 214 12.89 -6.88 21.45
C ARG A 214 13.33 -7.93 22.49
N LYS A 215 12.53 -8.98 22.74
CA LYS A 215 12.86 -10.02 23.74
C LYS A 215 12.99 -11.39 23.06
N LYS A 216 14.23 -11.91 22.98
CA LYS A 216 14.58 -13.25 23.53
C LYS A 216 16.07 -13.66 23.51
N GLU A 217 16.45 -14.22 24.66
CA GLU A 217 17.45 -15.27 24.96
C GLU A 217 18.94 -15.07 24.66
N ALA A 218 19.34 -14.47 23.54
CA ALA A 218 20.75 -14.23 23.22
C ALA A 218 21.05 -12.73 23.24
N PRO A 219 22.22 -12.27 23.75
CA PRO A 219 22.62 -10.87 23.64
C PRO A 219 22.76 -10.43 22.18
N PRO A 220 22.63 -9.11 21.87
CA PRO A 220 22.85 -8.61 20.52
C PRO A 220 24.20 -9.05 20.02
N ASN A 221 24.27 -9.46 18.76
CA ASN A 221 25.56 -9.65 18.12
C ASN A 221 26.30 -8.30 18.15
N PRO A 222 27.42 -8.19 18.89
CA PRO A 222 28.10 -6.90 19.05
C PRO A 222 28.64 -6.36 17.72
N HIS A 223 28.77 -7.21 16.70
CA HIS A 223 29.26 -6.83 15.39
C HIS A 223 28.15 -6.40 14.42
N PHE A 224 26.87 -6.61 14.76
CA PHE A 224 25.77 -6.20 13.89
C PHE A 224 25.72 -4.69 13.70
N HIS A 225 25.82 -3.92 14.79
CA HIS A 225 25.88 -2.46 14.73
C HIS A 225 27.09 -1.95 13.93
N ASP A 226 28.25 -2.63 14.06
CA ASP A 226 29.43 -2.30 13.24
C ASP A 226 29.18 -2.54 11.76
N ALA A 227 28.47 -3.61 11.39
CA ALA A 227 28.09 -3.90 10.01
C ALA A 227 27.10 -2.87 9.46
N VAL A 228 26.08 -2.49 10.22
CA VAL A 228 25.13 -1.42 9.85
C VAL A 228 25.84 -0.08 9.68
N ALA A 229 26.72 0.29 10.61
CA ALA A 229 27.52 1.51 10.51
C ALA A 229 28.41 1.47 9.25
N SER A 230 28.99 0.31 8.94
CA SER A 230 29.79 0.12 7.72
C SER A 230 28.96 0.31 6.45
N ILE A 231 27.72 -0.17 6.42
CA ILE A 231 26.79 0.06 5.29
C ILE A 231 26.49 1.55 5.15
N ARG A 232 26.08 2.22 6.23
CA ARG A 232 25.73 3.65 6.21
C ARG A 232 26.90 4.51 5.74
N ALA A 233 28.11 4.18 6.18
CA ALA A 233 29.34 4.87 5.81
C ALA A 233 29.98 4.40 4.47
N ASP A 234 29.40 3.39 3.80
CA ASP A 234 29.98 2.72 2.61
C ASP A 234 31.40 2.15 2.85
N GLU A 235 31.69 1.68 4.06
CA GLU A 235 32.96 1.06 4.46
C GLU A 235 33.03 -0.42 3.99
N ARG A 236 33.23 -0.62 2.69
CA ARG A 236 33.14 -1.94 2.04
C ARG A 236 34.06 -2.99 2.63
N ASP A 237 35.32 -2.66 2.86
CA ASP A 237 36.32 -3.60 3.38
C ASP A 237 36.00 -4.06 4.80
N LYS A 238 35.44 -3.15 5.61
CA LYS A 238 35.04 -3.46 6.97
C LYS A 238 33.83 -4.39 6.98
N LEU A 239 32.80 -4.11 6.18
CA LEU A 239 31.65 -5.01 6.06
C LEU A 239 32.08 -6.40 5.54
N ARG A 240 32.91 -6.46 4.51
CA ARG A 240 33.46 -7.71 3.98
C ARG A 240 34.20 -8.50 5.05
N THR A 241 35.03 -7.84 5.85
CA THR A 241 35.76 -8.48 6.94
C THR A 241 34.81 -9.08 7.98
N LEU A 242 33.76 -8.36 8.37
CA LEU A 242 32.77 -8.83 9.35
C LEU A 242 32.01 -10.06 8.82
N VAL A 243 31.54 -10.02 7.58
CA VAL A 243 30.78 -11.11 6.96
C VAL A 243 31.66 -12.34 6.70
N LEU A 244 32.82 -12.17 6.07
CA LEU A 244 33.71 -13.29 5.71
C LEU A 244 34.36 -13.96 6.92
N SER A 245 34.53 -13.24 8.03
CA SER A 245 35.01 -13.83 9.28
C SER A 245 33.92 -14.57 10.07
N GLY A 246 32.67 -14.58 9.57
CA GLY A 246 31.53 -15.18 10.26
C GLY A 246 31.09 -14.42 11.51
N LYS A 247 31.55 -13.16 11.68
CA LYS A 247 31.14 -12.31 12.80
C LYS A 247 29.73 -11.79 12.65
N VAL A 248 29.24 -11.66 11.42
CA VAL A 248 27.87 -11.27 11.10
C VAL A 248 27.39 -12.14 9.95
N SER A 249 26.19 -12.70 10.06
CA SER A 249 25.57 -13.44 8.96
C SER A 249 25.03 -12.46 7.89
N PRO A 250 25.17 -12.75 6.59
CA PRO A 250 24.55 -11.94 5.53
C PRO A 250 23.03 -11.78 5.67
N SER A 251 22.37 -12.80 6.25
CA SER A 251 20.93 -12.84 6.53
C SER A 251 20.58 -12.42 7.96
N GLU A 252 21.53 -11.85 8.71
CA GLU A 252 21.26 -11.46 10.09
C GLU A 252 20.22 -10.33 10.14
N GLN A 253 19.24 -10.49 11.02
CA GLN A 253 18.28 -9.45 11.38
C GLN A 253 18.62 -8.90 12.76
N ASP A 254 18.31 -7.63 13.00
CA ASP A 254 18.46 -7.03 14.33
C ASP A 254 17.16 -7.19 15.14
N PRO A 255 17.05 -8.14 16.07
CA PRO A 255 15.85 -8.26 16.90
C PRO A 255 15.70 -7.06 17.86
N TYR A 256 16.72 -6.20 18.02
CA TYR A 256 16.68 -5.06 18.93
C TYR A 256 16.19 -3.77 18.25
N GLN A 257 16.19 -3.72 16.93
CA GLN A 257 15.55 -2.65 16.17
C GLN A 257 14.07 -2.97 15.97
N GLU A 258 13.22 -1.96 16.03
CA GLU A 258 11.77 -2.14 15.97
C GLU A 258 11.33 -2.72 14.64
N THR A 259 11.98 -2.30 13.56
CA THR A 259 11.71 -2.80 12.22
C THR A 259 12.19 -4.23 12.02
N MET A 260 13.10 -4.75 12.86
CA MET A 260 13.81 -6.03 12.66
C MET A 260 14.39 -6.19 11.24
N PRO A 261 15.17 -5.22 10.74
CA PRO A 261 15.61 -5.23 9.35
C PRO A 261 16.75 -6.23 9.16
N ALA A 262 16.72 -6.97 8.04
CA ALA A 262 17.86 -7.78 7.61
C ALA A 262 18.99 -6.87 7.10
N LEU A 263 20.25 -7.29 7.29
CA LEU A 263 21.42 -6.54 6.81
C LEU A 263 21.35 -6.21 5.31
N LEU A 264 20.80 -7.14 4.52
CA LEU A 264 20.50 -6.96 3.11
C LEU A 264 19.52 -5.81 2.86
N ASN A 265 18.39 -5.78 3.56
CA ASN A 265 17.35 -4.76 3.38
C ASN A 265 17.88 -3.36 3.73
N ILE A 266 18.72 -3.25 4.77
CA ILE A 266 19.40 -2.00 5.14
C ILE A 266 20.28 -1.50 4.00
N ALA A 267 21.09 -2.37 3.39
CA ALA A 267 21.95 -1.99 2.27
C ALA A 267 21.16 -1.53 1.05
N MET A 268 20.07 -2.24 0.71
CA MET A 268 19.21 -1.91 -0.42
C MET A 268 18.51 -0.56 -0.21
N ARG A 269 17.86 -0.36 0.93
CA ARG A 269 17.13 0.88 1.21
C ARG A 269 18.05 2.10 1.26
N ALA A 270 19.29 1.92 1.73
CA ALA A 270 20.31 2.98 1.77
C ALA A 270 20.98 3.27 0.42
N GLY A 271 20.58 2.59 -0.67
CA GLY A 271 21.19 2.76 -1.99
C GLY A 271 22.60 2.19 -2.12
N LYS A 272 23.02 1.30 -1.21
CA LYS A 272 24.38 0.75 -1.16
C LYS A 272 24.48 -0.52 -2.02
N TRP A 273 24.26 -0.36 -3.31
CA TRP A 273 24.08 -1.44 -4.29
C TRP A 273 25.21 -2.47 -4.29
N GLU A 274 26.46 -2.01 -4.26
CA GLU A 274 27.63 -2.91 -4.24
C GLU A 274 27.72 -3.74 -2.96
N LEU A 275 27.27 -3.19 -1.82
CA LEU A 275 27.23 -3.90 -0.56
C LEU A 275 26.04 -4.87 -0.52
N GLY A 276 24.87 -4.46 -1.03
CA GLY A 276 23.72 -5.34 -1.17
C GLY A 276 24.00 -6.53 -2.08
N LEU A 277 24.66 -6.30 -3.21
CA LEU A 277 25.11 -7.36 -4.12
C LEU A 277 26.10 -8.31 -3.45
N PHE A 278 27.09 -7.76 -2.73
CA PHE A 278 28.03 -8.58 -1.97
C PHE A 278 27.30 -9.49 -0.95
N LEU A 279 26.31 -8.96 -0.22
CA LEU A 279 25.54 -9.75 0.76
C LEU A 279 24.78 -10.89 0.08
N LEU A 280 24.14 -10.65 -1.08
CA LEU A 280 23.50 -11.71 -1.87
C LEU A 280 24.50 -12.77 -2.36
N GLU A 281 25.67 -12.34 -2.84
CA GLU A 281 26.74 -13.26 -3.25
C GLU A 281 27.27 -14.12 -2.08
N GLN A 282 27.16 -13.63 -0.84
CA GLN A 282 27.48 -14.39 0.37
C GLN A 282 26.32 -15.26 0.89
N GLY A 283 25.20 -15.34 0.17
CA GLY A 283 24.06 -16.16 0.52
C GLY A 283 23.07 -15.49 1.48
N ALA A 284 22.99 -14.16 1.47
CA ALA A 284 21.86 -13.47 2.11
C ALA A 284 20.53 -13.96 1.53
N ASP A 285 19.58 -14.26 2.41
CA ASP A 285 18.23 -14.69 2.04
C ASP A 285 17.39 -13.45 1.69
N PRO A 286 17.01 -13.25 0.42
CA PRO A 286 16.24 -12.08 0.00
C PRO A 286 14.77 -12.14 0.39
N THR A 287 14.27 -13.30 0.83
CA THR A 287 12.86 -13.51 1.19
C THR A 287 12.57 -13.17 2.65
N LEU A 288 13.60 -12.92 3.45
CA LEU A 288 13.44 -12.49 4.84
C LEU A 288 12.77 -11.11 4.90
N THR A 289 11.61 -11.09 5.53
CA THR A 289 10.87 -9.87 5.77
C THR A 289 11.21 -9.25 7.12
N ASN A 290 11.19 -7.93 7.16
CA ASN A 290 11.18 -7.17 8.40
C ASN A 290 9.80 -7.30 9.09
N VAL A 291 9.57 -6.67 10.25
CA VAL A 291 8.26 -6.75 10.93
C VAL A 291 7.12 -6.09 10.14
N TYR A 292 7.39 -5.39 9.04
CA TYR A 292 6.40 -4.76 8.19
C TYR A 292 6.10 -5.55 6.90
N GLY A 293 6.73 -6.72 6.72
CA GLY A 293 6.57 -7.52 5.51
C GLY A 293 7.45 -7.07 4.34
N GLU A 294 8.41 -6.17 4.58
CA GLU A 294 9.35 -5.69 3.55
C GLU A 294 10.50 -6.69 3.37
N ASP A 295 10.61 -7.24 2.16
CA ASP A 295 11.70 -8.11 1.70
C ASP A 295 12.79 -7.30 0.95
N ALA A 296 13.81 -7.99 0.43
CA ALA A 296 14.90 -7.35 -0.28
C ALA A 296 14.48 -6.66 -1.59
N SER A 297 13.46 -7.18 -2.29
CA SER A 297 12.95 -6.58 -3.53
C SER A 297 12.25 -5.25 -3.25
N ARG A 298 11.43 -5.19 -2.21
CA ARG A 298 10.77 -3.95 -1.77
C ARG A 298 11.79 -2.94 -1.24
N ALA A 299 12.75 -3.38 -0.44
CA ALA A 299 13.82 -2.52 0.05
C ALA A 299 14.66 -1.92 -1.10
N LEU A 300 14.90 -2.70 -2.17
CA LEU A 300 15.56 -2.22 -3.38
C LEU A 300 14.72 -1.16 -4.10
N LEU A 301 13.43 -1.42 -4.30
CA LEU A 301 12.53 -0.46 -4.94
C LEU A 301 12.46 0.86 -4.16
N GLU A 302 12.39 0.80 -2.84
CA GLU A 302 12.39 1.98 -2.00
C GLU A 302 13.73 2.74 -2.08
N GLY A 303 14.85 2.01 -2.06
CA GLY A 303 16.16 2.61 -2.30
C GLY A 303 16.22 3.36 -3.64
N LEU A 304 15.68 2.78 -4.72
CA LEU A 304 15.62 3.41 -6.05
C LEU A 304 14.76 4.68 -6.08
N ARG A 305 13.73 4.78 -5.23
CA ARG A 305 12.91 6.00 -5.11
C ARG A 305 13.68 7.14 -4.45
N HIS A 306 14.63 6.84 -3.57
CA HIS A 306 15.40 7.84 -2.82
C HIS A 306 16.75 8.22 -3.42
N THR A 307 17.31 7.40 -4.31
CA THR A 307 18.62 7.69 -4.94
C THR A 307 18.51 7.80 -6.47
N GLN A 308 19.28 8.74 -7.02
CA GLN A 308 19.47 8.87 -8.46
C GLN A 308 20.64 8.02 -8.97
N GLU A 309 21.37 7.34 -8.07
CA GLU A 309 22.53 6.53 -8.44
C GLU A 309 22.10 5.28 -9.21
N ARG A 310 22.52 5.20 -10.46
CA ARG A 310 22.40 4.01 -11.30
C ARG A 310 23.73 3.25 -11.28
N SER A 311 23.66 1.99 -10.89
CA SER A 311 24.80 1.07 -10.87
C SER A 311 24.43 -0.23 -11.58
N GLU A 312 25.41 -0.82 -12.26
CA GLU A 312 25.32 -2.19 -12.80
C GLU A 312 24.95 -3.21 -11.72
N ALA A 313 25.31 -2.92 -10.46
CA ALA A 313 24.94 -3.76 -9.32
C ALA A 313 23.43 -3.93 -9.18
N ILE A 314 22.60 -2.95 -9.55
CA ILE A 314 21.14 -3.04 -9.48
C ILE A 314 20.64 -4.21 -10.36
N TYR A 315 21.10 -4.29 -11.61
CA TYR A 315 20.70 -5.35 -12.53
C TYR A 315 21.20 -6.73 -12.09
N ARG A 316 22.41 -6.79 -11.52
CA ARG A 316 22.94 -8.02 -10.93
C ARG A 316 22.13 -8.47 -9.72
N ILE A 317 21.74 -7.53 -8.84
CA ILE A 317 20.84 -7.78 -7.72
C ILE A 317 19.52 -8.34 -8.23
N LEU A 318 18.84 -7.64 -9.15
CA LEU A 318 17.57 -8.09 -9.70
C LEU A 318 17.67 -9.46 -10.37
N THR A 319 18.78 -9.76 -11.04
CA THR A 319 19.05 -11.11 -11.58
C THR A 319 19.06 -12.16 -10.48
N LEU A 320 19.77 -11.90 -9.36
CA LEU A 320 19.85 -12.84 -8.23
C LEU A 320 18.52 -12.97 -7.49
N LEU A 321 17.76 -11.89 -7.36
CA LEU A 321 16.41 -11.92 -6.78
C LEU A 321 15.45 -12.71 -7.68
N CYS A 322 15.51 -12.51 -9.00
CA CYS A 322 14.69 -13.22 -9.97
C CYS A 322 14.93 -14.73 -9.93
N GLN A 323 16.18 -15.16 -9.77
CA GLN A 323 16.55 -16.58 -9.66
C GLN A 323 15.95 -17.25 -8.41
N GLN A 324 15.60 -16.45 -7.40
CA GLN A 324 15.04 -16.92 -6.13
C GLN A 324 13.52 -16.70 -6.04
N ASP A 325 12.87 -16.30 -7.14
CA ASP A 325 11.45 -15.95 -7.17
C ASP A 325 11.06 -14.89 -6.11
N ALA A 326 12.00 -13.97 -5.84
CA ALA A 326 11.92 -12.99 -4.77
C ALA A 326 11.71 -11.56 -5.30
N VAL A 327 11.15 -11.40 -6.51
CA VAL A 327 10.93 -10.07 -7.14
C VAL A 327 9.45 -9.81 -7.35
N GLU A 328 9.01 -8.64 -6.88
CA GLU A 328 7.71 -8.07 -7.25
C GLU A 328 7.91 -7.12 -8.44
N TRP A 329 7.64 -7.60 -9.66
CA TRP A 329 8.00 -6.88 -10.89
C TRP A 329 7.15 -5.64 -11.15
N HIS A 330 5.89 -5.60 -10.69
CA HIS A 330 5.00 -4.51 -11.05
C HIS A 330 5.51 -3.17 -10.53
N GLY A 331 5.95 -3.13 -9.27
CA GLY A 331 6.48 -1.91 -8.67
C GLY A 331 7.71 -1.37 -9.41
N PHE A 332 8.57 -2.24 -9.97
CA PHE A 332 9.69 -1.80 -10.81
C PHE A 332 9.22 -1.23 -12.15
N VAL A 333 8.23 -1.86 -12.78
CA VAL A 333 7.66 -1.37 -14.05
C VAL A 333 7.00 0.00 -13.87
N GLU A 334 6.17 0.17 -12.84
CA GLU A 334 5.58 1.47 -12.49
C GLU A 334 6.65 2.52 -12.24
N TYR A 335 7.62 2.20 -11.39
CA TYR A 335 8.72 3.10 -11.07
C TYR A 335 9.43 3.56 -12.34
N SER A 336 9.70 2.66 -13.29
CA SER A 336 10.38 3.01 -14.53
C SER A 336 9.51 3.76 -15.55
N ILE A 337 8.18 3.70 -15.42
CA ILE A 337 7.27 4.55 -16.19
C ILE A 337 7.25 5.97 -15.61
N GLU A 338 7.16 6.09 -14.29
CA GLU A 338 7.16 7.39 -13.58
C GLU A 338 8.52 8.10 -13.61
N LYS A 339 9.60 7.32 -13.52
CA LYS A 339 10.99 7.74 -13.64
C LYS A 339 11.57 7.05 -14.87
N PRO A 340 11.45 7.67 -16.07
CA PRO A 340 11.78 7.04 -17.35
C PRO A 340 13.11 6.27 -17.32
N ASP A 341 13.01 4.95 -17.21
CA ASP A 341 14.15 4.03 -17.16
C ASP A 341 13.88 2.83 -18.07
N LEU A 342 14.07 3.06 -19.37
CA LEU A 342 13.86 2.03 -20.39
C LEU A 342 14.76 0.81 -20.20
N THR A 343 15.91 0.97 -19.53
CA THR A 343 16.84 -0.14 -19.29
C THR A 343 16.25 -1.07 -18.24
N LEU A 344 15.75 -0.53 -17.13
CA LEU A 344 15.06 -1.30 -16.10
C LEU A 344 13.76 -1.93 -16.61
N LEU A 345 12.97 -1.21 -17.43
CA LEU A 345 11.79 -1.80 -18.10
C LEU A 345 12.16 -2.97 -18.99
N THR A 346 13.19 -2.82 -19.82
CA THR A 346 13.68 -3.89 -20.69
C THR A 346 14.13 -5.10 -19.87
N PHE A 347 14.82 -4.85 -18.77
CA PHE A 347 15.29 -5.89 -17.87
C PHE A 347 14.13 -6.67 -17.22
N CYS A 348 13.07 -6.00 -16.75
CA CYS A 348 11.88 -6.65 -16.19
C CYS A 348 11.28 -7.66 -17.18
N MET A 349 11.15 -7.28 -18.46
CA MET A 349 10.64 -8.16 -19.50
C MET A 349 11.59 -9.32 -19.83
N MET A 350 12.90 -9.08 -19.84
CA MET A 350 13.89 -10.15 -20.02
C MET A 350 13.82 -11.20 -18.90
N CYS A 351 13.39 -10.79 -17.70
CA CYS A 351 13.14 -11.67 -16.57
C CYS A 351 11.76 -12.36 -16.60
N GLY A 352 10.97 -12.17 -17.67
CA GLY A 352 9.70 -12.85 -17.88
C GLY A 352 8.46 -12.04 -17.48
N PHE A 353 8.59 -10.77 -17.10
CA PHE A 353 7.43 -9.92 -16.89
C PHE A 353 6.69 -9.65 -18.20
N ASP A 354 5.39 -9.95 -18.24
CA ASP A 354 4.55 -9.73 -19.41
C ASP A 354 3.83 -8.39 -19.33
N ILE A 355 4.41 -7.37 -19.95
CA ILE A 355 3.86 -6.00 -19.96
C ILE A 355 2.53 -5.87 -20.72
N ARG A 356 2.09 -6.91 -21.44
CA ARG A 356 0.80 -6.92 -22.16
C ARG A 356 -0.38 -7.27 -21.26
N GLN A 357 -0.11 -7.80 -20.08
CA GLN A 357 -1.17 -8.06 -19.11
C GLN A 357 -1.69 -6.75 -18.53
N SER A 358 -2.94 -6.78 -18.10
CA SER A 358 -3.49 -5.70 -17.29
C SER A 358 -2.68 -5.52 -16.01
N MET A 359 -2.72 -4.31 -15.47
CA MET A 359 -2.09 -4.01 -14.19
C MET A 359 -2.75 -4.84 -13.09
N ARG A 360 -1.95 -5.39 -12.18
CA ARG A 360 -2.42 -6.26 -11.10
C ARG A 360 -3.51 -5.62 -10.22
N TRP A 361 -3.35 -4.35 -9.82
CA TRP A 361 -4.32 -3.64 -8.95
C TRP A 361 -5.43 -2.92 -9.71
N LEU A 362 -5.30 -2.79 -11.05
CA LEU A 362 -6.28 -2.17 -11.94
C LEU A 362 -6.48 -3.06 -13.18
N PRO A 363 -7.19 -4.20 -13.07
CA PRO A 363 -7.33 -5.17 -14.17
C PRO A 363 -7.98 -4.58 -15.44
N GLU A 364 -8.76 -3.52 -15.29
CA GLU A 364 -9.36 -2.72 -16.35
C GLU A 364 -8.32 -1.87 -17.11
N LYS A 365 -7.18 -1.56 -16.51
CA LYS A 365 -6.11 -0.76 -17.11
C LYS A 365 -4.91 -1.61 -17.49
N ASN A 366 -4.21 -1.14 -18.52
CA ASN A 366 -2.89 -1.65 -18.88
C ASN A 366 -1.83 -0.58 -18.67
N PHE A 367 -0.56 -0.95 -18.87
CA PHE A 367 0.55 -0.03 -18.67
C PHE A 367 0.56 1.18 -19.60
N LEU A 368 -0.15 1.16 -20.74
CA LEU A 368 -0.34 2.35 -21.58
C LEU A 368 -1.28 3.38 -20.93
N HIS A 369 -2.39 2.94 -20.31
CA HIS A 369 -3.24 3.84 -19.52
C HIS A 369 -2.42 4.51 -18.42
N HIS A 370 -1.67 3.72 -17.65
CA HIS A 370 -0.85 4.24 -16.57
C HIS A 370 0.21 5.23 -17.03
N ALA A 371 0.93 4.92 -18.12
CA ALA A 371 1.94 5.83 -18.68
C ALA A 371 1.32 7.16 -19.14
N VAL A 372 0.12 7.12 -19.73
CA VAL A 372 -0.62 8.32 -20.14
C VAL A 372 -1.06 9.14 -18.93
N GLU A 373 -1.66 8.51 -17.91
CA GLU A 373 -2.16 9.15 -16.69
C GLU A 373 -1.04 9.80 -15.88
N ARG A 374 0.11 9.11 -15.76
CA ARG A 374 1.30 9.63 -15.08
C ARG A 374 2.10 10.63 -15.93
N ARG A 375 1.63 10.96 -17.13
CA ARG A 375 2.28 11.87 -18.09
C ARG A 375 3.74 11.48 -18.34
N ALA A 376 3.97 10.17 -18.53
CA ALA A 376 5.29 9.62 -18.78
C ALA A 376 5.95 10.26 -20.01
N GLU A 377 7.27 10.18 -20.08
CA GLU A 377 8.02 10.70 -21.22
C GLU A 377 7.58 10.03 -22.52
N ALA A 378 7.52 10.79 -23.61
CA ALA A 378 7.08 10.29 -24.91
C ALA A 378 7.87 9.06 -25.39
N GLY A 379 9.14 8.94 -25.01
CA GLY A 379 9.96 7.75 -25.26
C GLY A 379 9.38 6.48 -24.62
N VAL A 380 8.86 6.56 -23.40
CA VAL A 380 8.25 5.42 -22.68
C VAL A 380 6.94 5.02 -23.34
N ILE A 381 6.06 5.98 -23.65
CA ILE A 381 4.77 5.70 -24.31
C ILE A 381 5.02 5.08 -25.69
N SER A 382 5.93 5.67 -26.47
CA SER A 382 6.35 5.12 -27.77
C SER A 382 6.87 3.69 -27.64
N TRP A 383 7.69 3.42 -26.62
CA TRP A 383 8.26 2.11 -26.38
C TRP A 383 7.20 1.06 -25.99
N LEU A 384 6.22 1.42 -25.16
CA LEU A 384 5.10 0.56 -24.82
C LEU A 384 4.23 0.22 -26.04
N LEU A 385 3.99 1.19 -26.94
CA LEU A 385 3.30 0.96 -28.22
C LEU A 385 4.08 -0.03 -29.10
N ASP A 386 5.40 0.16 -29.20
CA ASP A 386 6.28 -0.70 -29.99
C ASP A 386 6.37 -2.15 -29.46
N LEU A 387 6.03 -2.39 -28.20
CA LEU A 387 5.90 -3.72 -27.60
C LEU A 387 4.54 -4.39 -27.84
N GLY A 388 3.59 -3.67 -28.41
CA GLY A 388 2.24 -4.14 -28.66
C GLY A 388 1.42 -4.29 -27.39
N VAL A 389 1.57 -3.35 -26.44
CA VAL A 389 0.58 -3.20 -25.36
C VAL A 389 -0.75 -2.78 -26.00
N ASP A 390 -1.86 -3.37 -25.54
CA ASP A 390 -3.18 -3.18 -26.15
C ASP A 390 -3.61 -1.70 -26.14
N THR A 391 -3.82 -1.14 -27.33
CA THR A 391 -4.29 0.25 -27.52
C THR A 391 -5.80 0.37 -27.54
N THR A 392 -6.52 -0.77 -27.53
CA THR A 392 -7.97 -0.86 -27.68
C THR A 392 -8.68 -1.26 -26.39
N GLN A 393 -7.95 -1.79 -25.41
CA GLN A 393 -8.46 -2.05 -24.07
C GLN A 393 -9.08 -0.77 -23.51
N LYS A 394 -10.28 -0.91 -22.93
CA LYS A 394 -10.98 0.18 -22.28
C LYS A 394 -10.83 0.08 -20.77
N ASP A 395 -10.52 1.20 -20.15
CA ASP A 395 -10.56 1.34 -18.70
C ASP A 395 -12.00 1.33 -18.16
N SER A 396 -12.14 1.52 -16.85
CA SER A 396 -13.43 1.56 -16.14
C SER A 396 -14.35 2.69 -16.59
N GLU A 397 -13.82 3.76 -17.18
CA GLU A 397 -14.60 4.86 -17.77
C GLU A 397 -14.94 4.61 -19.24
N GLY A 398 -14.57 3.44 -19.77
CA GLY A 398 -14.84 3.05 -21.15
C GLY A 398 -13.91 3.70 -22.17
N MET A 399 -12.81 4.30 -21.73
CA MET A 399 -11.84 5.00 -22.56
C MET A 399 -10.63 4.12 -22.85
N THR A 400 -10.15 4.19 -24.08
CA THR A 400 -8.88 3.61 -24.52
C THR A 400 -7.70 4.47 -24.05
N PRO A 401 -6.45 3.95 -24.05
CA PRO A 401 -5.28 4.77 -23.73
C PRO A 401 -5.17 6.04 -24.59
N LYS A 402 -5.59 5.97 -25.85
CA LYS A 402 -5.62 7.11 -26.77
C LYS A 402 -6.67 8.13 -26.36
N GLU A 403 -7.89 7.70 -26.05
CA GLU A 403 -8.97 8.58 -25.59
C GLU A 403 -8.56 9.27 -24.29
N ARG A 404 -7.99 8.52 -23.34
CA ARG A 404 -7.43 9.08 -22.09
C ARG A 404 -6.31 10.09 -22.35
N PHE A 405 -5.43 9.80 -23.32
CA PHE A 405 -4.37 10.72 -23.71
C PHE A 405 -4.92 12.03 -24.28
N LEU A 406 -5.97 11.96 -25.10
CA LEU A 406 -6.63 13.15 -25.64
C LEU A 406 -7.34 13.94 -24.55
N GLU A 407 -8.07 13.27 -23.65
CA GLU A 407 -8.78 13.91 -22.53
C GLU A 407 -7.82 14.71 -21.63
N LEU A 408 -6.74 14.08 -21.17
CA LEU A 408 -5.77 14.71 -20.27
C LEU A 408 -4.99 15.87 -20.93
N ASN A 409 -5.00 15.93 -22.26
CA ASN A 409 -4.32 16.95 -23.05
C ASN A 409 -5.29 17.86 -23.85
N ASP A 410 -6.59 17.83 -23.58
CA ASP A 410 -7.57 18.67 -24.28
C ASP A 410 -7.29 20.18 -24.08
N TRP A 411 -6.69 20.53 -22.94
CA TRP A 411 -6.19 21.89 -22.69
C TRP A 411 -5.01 22.30 -23.58
N PHE A 412 -4.17 21.35 -24.07
CA PHE A 412 -3.10 21.63 -25.04
C PHE A 412 -3.65 21.93 -26.44
N LEU A 413 -4.83 21.38 -26.78
CA LEU A 413 -5.51 21.67 -28.05
C LEU A 413 -6.20 23.04 -28.03
N SER A 414 -6.61 23.53 -26.86
CA SER A 414 -7.37 24.79 -26.71
C SER A 414 -6.52 26.05 -26.50
N LEU A 415 -5.26 25.93 -26.06
CA LEU A 415 -4.34 27.06 -25.86
C LEU A 415 -3.19 27.05 -26.87
N GLN A 416 -2.97 28.17 -27.58
CA GLN A 416 -1.83 28.40 -28.47
C GLN A 416 -0.50 28.50 -27.68
N PHE A 417 -0.04 27.41 -27.08
CA PHE A 417 1.23 27.36 -26.36
C PHE A 417 2.42 27.38 -27.33
N ARG A 418 3.43 28.19 -26.97
CA ARG A 418 4.68 28.41 -27.74
C ARG A 418 5.79 27.42 -27.39
N ASP A 419 5.54 26.43 -26.55
CA ASP A 419 6.56 25.44 -26.21
C ASP A 419 6.64 24.37 -27.31
N HIS A 420 7.55 24.63 -28.26
CA HIS A 420 7.67 23.87 -29.49
C HIS A 420 8.07 22.41 -29.25
N VAL A 421 8.65 22.06 -28.10
CA VAL A 421 9.12 20.69 -27.82
C VAL A 421 7.98 19.79 -27.31
N ALA A 422 7.16 20.28 -26.39
CA ALA A 422 6.02 19.53 -25.86
C ALA A 422 4.95 19.28 -26.93
N VAL A 423 4.65 20.29 -27.75
CA VAL A 423 3.67 20.17 -28.84
C VAL A 423 4.14 19.20 -29.93
N GLN A 424 5.45 19.16 -30.23
CA GLN A 424 5.98 18.20 -31.20
C GLN A 424 5.95 16.77 -30.64
N SER A 425 6.29 16.59 -29.36
CA SER A 425 6.22 15.28 -28.70
C SER A 425 4.77 14.76 -28.66
N PHE A 426 3.81 15.63 -28.36
CA PHE A 426 2.37 15.31 -28.40
C PHE A 426 1.92 14.87 -29.80
N LYS A 427 2.28 15.62 -30.85
CA LYS A 427 1.93 15.27 -32.24
C LYS A 427 2.51 13.93 -32.67
N VAL A 428 3.78 13.68 -32.36
CA VAL A 428 4.45 12.42 -32.68
C VAL A 428 3.77 11.23 -31.99
N LEU A 429 3.37 11.39 -30.73
CA LEU A 429 2.64 10.34 -30.01
C LEU A 429 1.25 10.10 -30.60
N LEU A 430 0.51 11.17 -30.95
CA LEU A 430 -0.81 11.05 -31.55
C LEU A 430 -0.74 10.33 -32.91
N GLU A 431 0.22 10.71 -33.78
CA GLU A 431 0.47 10.04 -35.05
C GLU A 431 0.81 8.55 -34.84
N LYS A 432 1.58 8.22 -33.79
CA LYS A 432 1.86 6.82 -33.44
C LYS A 432 0.59 6.06 -33.01
N PHE A 433 -0.24 6.62 -32.13
CA PHE A 433 -1.51 5.99 -31.76
C PHE A 433 -2.38 5.73 -33.00
N GLU A 434 -2.49 6.70 -33.90
CA GLU A 434 -3.25 6.55 -35.15
C GLU A 434 -2.66 5.49 -36.09
N ALA A 435 -1.33 5.36 -36.15
CA ALA A 435 -0.67 4.34 -36.96
C ALA A 435 -0.91 2.92 -36.44
N TYR A 436 -1.01 2.73 -35.12
CA TYR A 436 -1.29 1.43 -34.50
C TYR A 436 -2.77 1.02 -34.60
N GLU A 437 -3.71 1.96 -34.64
CA GLU A 437 -5.14 1.66 -34.87
C GLU A 437 -5.46 1.23 -36.32
N GLN A 438 -4.57 1.52 -37.28
CA GLN A 438 -4.72 1.15 -38.68
C GLN A 438 -4.15 -0.23 -39.03
N GLN A 439 -3.45 -0.88 -38.08
CA GLN A 439 -2.89 -2.23 -38.20
C GLN A 439 -3.82 -3.25 -37.57
#